data_AF-A0A973F7D9-F1
#
_entry.id   AF-A0A973F7D9-F1
#
_cell.length_a   1.000
_cell.length_b   1.000
_cell.length_c   1.000
_cell.angle_alpha   90.00
_cell.angle_beta   90.00
_cell.angle_gamma   90.00
#
_symmetry.space_group_name_H-M   'P 1'
#
loop_
_entity.id
_entity.type
_entity.pdbx_description
1 polymer ?
#
loop_
_entity_poly.entity_id
_entity_poly.type
_entity_poly.pdbx_seq_one_letter_code
_entity_poly.pdbx_strand_id
1 'polypeptide(L)'
;MVFSIFVLFYVQPFRRLSTFNKRVNTAIEAFPRDLSIQIHNGRANANIDQPYLMWLNVTNNPLLFFVVDIKASPERIHDYNSLTLLTARSLVINKEVLTFSLYKHDIEIPLKGYSGTIDLPFMLSVENTLTAYFKLASLIFPFLLFVFIPFSLIVYETLIVIGASCLLYILYALAKKTRNFTAIVQFFLHASTVPLIVGYSLILLAIWFCSTLFAL
;
A
#
# COMPACT_ATOMS: atom_id res chain seq x y z
N MET A 1 14.95 -16.96 -4.20
CA MET A 1 14.79 -15.78 -3.32
C MET A 1 14.03 -14.64 -4.01
N VAL A 2 14.43 -14.17 -5.20
CA VAL A 2 13.73 -13.09 -5.94
C VAL A 2 12.26 -13.44 -6.29
N PHE A 3 11.99 -14.67 -6.72
CA PHE A 3 10.61 -15.15 -6.96
C PHE A 3 9.74 -15.11 -5.69
N SER A 4 10.31 -15.51 -4.54
CA SER A 4 9.64 -15.48 -3.23
C SER A 4 9.35 -14.04 -2.77
N ILE A 5 10.29 -13.12 -3.01
CA ILE A 5 10.12 -11.68 -2.77
C ILE A 5 9.00 -11.13 -3.69
N PHE A 6 9.01 -11.45 -4.98
CA PHE A 6 7.97 -11.02 -5.90
C PHE A 6 6.56 -11.53 -5.50
N VAL A 7 6.42 -12.81 -5.12
CA VAL A 7 5.14 -13.37 -4.65
C VAL A 7 4.66 -12.70 -3.36
N LEU A 8 5.57 -12.42 -2.42
CA LEU A 8 5.23 -11.75 -1.15
C LEU A 8 4.91 -10.25 -1.31
N PHE A 9 5.60 -9.55 -2.22
CA PHE A 9 5.44 -8.10 -2.42
C PHE A 9 4.43 -7.72 -3.50
N TYR A 10 4.09 -8.59 -4.45
CA TYR A 10 3.14 -8.30 -5.52
C TYR A 10 1.78 -8.98 -5.29
N VAL A 11 1.77 -10.30 -5.14
CA VAL A 11 0.52 -11.09 -5.17
C VAL A 11 -0.29 -10.91 -3.89
N GLN A 12 0.36 -10.97 -2.74
CA GLN A 12 -0.30 -10.86 -1.43
C GLN A 12 -0.94 -9.48 -1.18
N PRO A 13 -0.23 -8.34 -1.31
CA PRO A 13 -0.84 -7.04 -1.06
C PRO A 13 -1.91 -6.72 -2.10
N PHE A 14 -1.71 -7.03 -3.38
CA PHE A 14 -2.70 -6.71 -4.41
C PHE A 14 -4.02 -7.48 -4.23
N ARG A 15 -3.95 -8.77 -3.88
CA ARG A 15 -5.14 -9.57 -3.53
C ARG A 15 -5.85 -9.06 -2.28
N ARG A 16 -5.10 -8.61 -1.28
CA ARG A 16 -5.66 -8.02 -0.06
C ARG A 16 -6.37 -6.69 -0.36
N LEU A 17 -5.76 -5.83 -1.18
CA LEU A 17 -6.34 -4.55 -1.59
C LEU A 17 -7.61 -4.73 -2.43
N SER A 18 -7.62 -5.65 -3.39
CA SER A 18 -8.82 -5.90 -4.20
C SER A 18 -9.96 -6.49 -3.37
N THR A 19 -9.66 -7.38 -2.43
CA THR A 19 -10.64 -7.92 -1.48
C THR A 19 -11.16 -6.83 -0.53
N PHE A 20 -10.28 -5.95 -0.06
CA PHE A 20 -10.65 -4.79 0.75
C PHE A 20 -11.59 -3.85 -0.02
N ASN A 21 -11.26 -3.49 -1.26
CA ASN A 21 -12.10 -2.64 -2.09
C ASN A 21 -13.49 -3.25 -2.29
N LYS A 22 -13.59 -4.55 -2.62
CA LYS A 22 -14.87 -5.24 -2.73
C LYS A 22 -15.71 -5.13 -1.45
N ARG A 23 -15.10 -5.27 -0.28
CA ARG A 23 -15.79 -5.17 1.02
C ARG A 23 -16.27 -3.75 1.31
N VAL A 24 -15.45 -2.74 0.99
CA VAL A 24 -15.84 -1.34 1.11
C VAL A 24 -17.01 -1.03 0.19
N ASN A 25 -16.96 -1.47 -1.07
CA ASN A 25 -18.04 -1.29 -2.01
C ASN A 25 -19.33 -1.95 -1.52
N THR A 26 -19.29 -3.19 -1.04
CA THR A 26 -20.47 -3.85 -0.45
C THR A 26 -21.02 -3.09 0.77
N ALA A 27 -20.16 -2.51 1.61
CA ALA A 27 -20.61 -1.71 2.75
C ALA A 27 -21.22 -0.37 2.32
N ILE A 28 -20.73 0.23 1.22
CA ILE A 28 -21.28 1.44 0.61
C ILE A 28 -22.64 1.15 -0.06
N GLU A 29 -22.77 0.04 -0.78
CA GLU A 29 -24.04 -0.41 -1.37
C GLU A 29 -25.12 -0.65 -0.30
N ALA A 30 -24.71 -1.08 0.89
CA ALA A 30 -25.58 -1.27 2.06
C ALA A 30 -25.89 0.05 2.81
N PHE A 31 -25.34 1.19 2.40
CA PHE A 31 -25.59 2.47 3.06
C PHE A 31 -27.06 2.88 2.90
N PRO A 32 -27.76 3.28 4.00
CA PRO A 32 -29.17 3.61 3.95
C PRO A 32 -29.43 4.79 3.00
N ARG A 33 -30.44 4.64 2.12
CA ARG A 33 -30.79 5.67 1.12
C ARG A 33 -31.31 6.96 1.74
N ASP A 34 -31.93 6.82 2.90
CA ASP A 34 -32.51 7.89 3.68
C ASP A 34 -31.51 8.52 4.65
N LEU A 35 -30.36 7.91 4.94
CA LEU A 35 -29.34 8.48 5.81
C LEU A 35 -28.67 9.68 5.13
N SER A 36 -28.74 10.83 5.78
CA SER A 36 -28.08 12.07 5.37
C SER A 36 -27.39 12.71 6.56
N ILE A 37 -26.10 12.97 6.41
CA ILE A 37 -25.28 13.65 7.42
C ILE A 37 -24.81 14.96 6.83
N GLN A 38 -25.32 16.06 7.36
CA GLN A 38 -24.98 17.40 6.91
C GLN A 38 -23.90 17.98 7.79
N ILE A 39 -22.81 18.41 7.18
CA ILE A 39 -21.73 19.12 7.84
C ILE A 39 -21.84 20.59 7.44
N HIS A 40 -22.05 21.46 8.43
CA HIS A 40 -22.13 22.90 8.21
C HIS A 40 -21.40 23.64 9.34
N ASN A 41 -20.51 24.56 8.98
CA ASN A 41 -19.75 25.39 9.92
C ASN A 41 -19.03 24.57 11.02
N GLY A 42 -18.49 23.41 10.67
CA GLY A 42 -17.81 22.52 11.61
C GLY A 42 -18.71 21.78 12.59
N ARG A 43 -20.01 21.67 12.28
CA ARG A 43 -20.91 20.75 12.98
C ARG A 43 -21.56 19.77 12.02
N ALA A 44 -21.50 18.49 12.33
CA ALA A 44 -22.25 17.44 11.68
C ALA A 44 -23.60 17.25 12.38
N ASN A 45 -24.66 17.13 11.59
CA ASN A 45 -25.99 16.70 12.02
C ASN A 45 -26.42 15.54 11.14
N ALA A 46 -27.04 14.52 11.71
CA ALA A 46 -27.60 13.39 10.98
C ALA A 46 -29.12 13.38 11.16
N ASN A 47 -29.84 12.90 10.16
CA ASN A 47 -31.29 12.72 10.23
C ASN A 47 -31.73 11.40 10.91
N ILE A 48 -30.83 10.80 11.69
CA ILE A 48 -31.07 9.60 12.48
C ILE A 48 -30.79 9.89 13.96
N ASP A 49 -31.59 9.31 14.85
CA ASP A 49 -31.47 9.53 16.29
C ASP A 49 -30.51 8.57 17.01
N GLN A 50 -30.22 7.45 16.36
CA GLN A 50 -29.36 6.37 16.85
C GLN A 50 -28.03 6.33 16.09
N PRO A 51 -26.96 5.77 16.69
CA PRO A 51 -25.70 5.57 15.99
C PRO A 51 -25.86 4.70 14.74
N TYR A 52 -25.30 5.14 13.61
CA TYR A 52 -25.18 4.31 12.43
C TYR A 52 -23.84 3.57 12.42
N LEU A 53 -23.88 2.28 12.09
CA LEU A 53 -22.73 1.38 12.14
C LEU A 53 -22.48 0.77 10.76
N MET A 54 -21.37 1.13 10.12
CA MET A 54 -20.91 0.55 8.87
C MET A 54 -19.87 -0.54 9.12
N TRP A 55 -20.24 -1.78 8.85
CA TRP A 55 -19.39 -2.96 9.02
C TRP A 55 -18.74 -3.37 7.70
N LEU A 56 -17.46 -3.70 7.76
CA LEU A 56 -16.76 -4.44 6.71
C LEU A 56 -16.75 -5.92 7.07
N ASN A 57 -17.38 -6.74 6.24
CA ASN A 57 -17.41 -8.19 6.45
C ASN A 57 -16.06 -8.81 6.05
N VAL A 58 -15.13 -8.89 7.01
CA VAL A 58 -13.84 -9.58 6.86
C VAL A 58 -14.05 -11.03 7.27
N THR A 59 -13.65 -11.97 6.41
CA THR A 59 -13.98 -13.40 6.39
C THR A 59 -14.02 -14.16 7.73
N ASN A 60 -13.36 -13.67 8.79
CA ASN A 60 -13.39 -14.26 10.13
C ASN A 60 -13.61 -13.26 11.28
N ASN A 61 -13.67 -11.95 11.03
CA ASN A 61 -13.82 -10.92 12.08
C ASN A 61 -14.46 -9.66 11.48
N PRO A 62 -15.76 -9.40 11.68
CA PRO A 62 -16.39 -8.18 11.17
C PRO A 62 -15.67 -6.96 11.76
N LEU A 63 -15.25 -6.05 10.89
CA LEU A 63 -14.57 -4.82 11.28
C LEU A 63 -15.58 -3.68 11.24
N LEU A 64 -15.81 -3.02 12.38
CA LEU A 64 -16.62 -1.81 12.41
C LEU A 64 -15.80 -0.65 11.82
N PHE A 65 -16.08 -0.29 10.57
CA PHE A 65 -15.22 0.60 9.80
C PHE A 65 -15.56 2.07 10.04
N PHE A 66 -16.84 2.41 10.04
CA PHE A 66 -17.30 3.79 10.17
C PHE A 66 -18.54 3.84 11.05
N VAL A 67 -18.50 4.71 12.07
CA VAL A 67 -19.61 4.96 12.98
C VAL A 67 -20.02 6.41 12.88
N VAL A 68 -21.32 6.67 12.86
CA VAL A 68 -21.87 8.03 12.94
C VAL A 68 -22.67 8.12 14.22
N ASP A 69 -22.14 8.84 15.21
CA ASP A 69 -22.83 9.14 16.45
C ASP A 69 -22.60 10.60 16.80
N ILE A 70 -23.55 11.44 16.39
CA ILE A 70 -23.49 12.89 16.58
C ILE A 70 -23.47 13.27 18.07
N LYS A 71 -23.99 12.41 18.95
CA LYS A 71 -24.06 12.63 20.40
C LYS A 71 -22.81 12.09 21.12
N ALA A 72 -21.97 11.29 20.47
CA ALA A 72 -20.75 10.78 21.07
C ALA A 72 -19.69 11.86 21.23
N SER A 73 -18.89 11.70 22.29
CA SER A 73 -17.61 12.37 22.42
C SER A 73 -16.52 11.56 21.70
N PRO A 74 -15.40 12.19 21.32
CA PRO A 74 -14.30 11.52 20.61
C PRO A 74 -13.78 10.25 21.30
N GLU A 75 -13.77 10.24 22.63
CA GLU A 75 -13.22 9.15 23.45
C GLU A 75 -14.03 7.85 23.32
N ARG A 76 -15.31 7.94 22.93
CA ARG A 76 -16.19 6.77 22.75
C ARG A 76 -15.80 5.90 21.56
N ILE A 77 -14.81 6.29 20.76
CA ILE A 77 -14.31 5.45 19.67
C ILE A 77 -13.82 4.08 20.16
N HIS A 78 -13.27 4.00 21.38
CA HIS A 78 -12.86 2.74 22.00
C HIS A 78 -14.04 1.90 22.48
N ASP A 79 -15.14 2.53 22.93
CA ASP A 79 -16.37 1.82 23.30
C ASP A 79 -16.97 1.09 22.09
N TYR A 80 -16.94 1.74 20.92
CA TYR A 80 -17.39 1.15 19.67
C TYR A 80 -16.40 0.12 19.10
N ASN A 81 -15.11 0.21 19.48
CA ASN A 81 -14.02 -0.52 18.83
C ASN A 81 -14.07 -0.37 17.29
N SER A 82 -14.37 0.85 16.81
CA SER A 82 -14.47 1.16 15.39
C SER A 82 -13.17 1.75 14.86
N LEU A 83 -12.91 1.60 13.56
CA LEU A 83 -11.79 2.24 12.90
C LEU A 83 -11.98 3.76 12.86
N THR A 84 -13.20 4.23 12.61
CA THR A 84 -13.52 5.66 12.59
C THR A 84 -14.85 5.96 13.26
N LEU A 85 -14.94 7.15 13.86
CA LEU A 85 -16.13 7.69 14.51
C LEU A 85 -16.35 9.14 14.07
N LEU A 86 -17.47 9.43 13.43
CA LEU A 86 -17.94 10.77 13.14
C LEU A 86 -18.84 11.26 14.27
N THR A 87 -18.38 12.29 14.98
CA THR A 87 -19.14 13.01 16.02
C THR A 87 -19.74 14.29 15.45
N ALA A 88 -20.48 15.05 16.28
CA ALA A 88 -20.96 16.37 15.90
C ALA A 88 -19.84 17.33 15.47
N ARG A 89 -18.58 17.18 15.92
CA ARG A 89 -17.54 18.22 15.72
C ARG A 89 -16.25 17.70 15.10
N SER A 90 -16.05 16.40 15.09
CA SER A 90 -14.80 15.80 14.61
C SER A 90 -15.02 14.42 14.02
N LEU A 91 -14.12 14.05 13.11
CA LEU A 91 -13.90 12.68 12.69
C LEU A 91 -12.72 12.14 13.47
N VAL A 92 -12.93 11.05 14.19
CA VAL A 92 -11.91 10.40 15.02
C VAL A 92 -11.48 9.11 14.36
N ILE A 93 -10.18 8.83 14.34
CA ILE A 93 -9.59 7.61 13.78
C ILE A 93 -8.90 6.85 14.91
N ASN A 94 -9.32 5.60 15.12
CA ASN A 94 -8.81 4.73 16.17
C ASN A 94 -7.48 4.13 15.75
N LYS A 95 -6.43 4.42 16.52
CA LYS A 95 -5.08 3.90 16.24
C LYS A 95 -4.97 2.40 16.50
N GLU A 96 -5.74 1.84 17.44
CA GLU A 96 -5.60 0.46 17.90
C GLU A 96 -6.12 -0.52 16.86
N VAL A 97 -7.13 -0.09 16.11
CA VAL A 97 -7.68 -0.81 14.96
C VAL A 97 -6.74 -0.72 13.74
N LEU A 98 -5.95 0.35 13.63
CA LEU A 98 -4.90 0.51 12.62
C LEU A 98 -3.61 -0.22 13.04
N THR A 99 -3.45 -1.45 12.56
CA THR A 99 -2.25 -2.29 12.82
C THR A 99 -0.91 -1.63 12.41
N PHE A 100 -0.94 -0.56 11.61
CA PHE A 100 0.23 0.19 11.13
C PHE A 100 0.18 1.68 11.49
N SER A 101 -0.46 2.06 12.60
CA SER A 101 -0.45 3.47 13.01
C SER A 101 0.95 3.92 13.44
N LEU A 102 1.51 4.88 12.69
CA LEU A 102 2.71 5.64 13.09
C LEU A 102 2.42 6.60 14.26
N TYR A 103 1.16 6.74 14.66
CA TYR A 103 0.70 7.69 15.67
C TYR A 103 0.51 7.03 17.02
N LYS A 104 1.03 7.70 18.07
CA LYS A 104 0.88 7.26 19.46
C LYS A 104 -0.52 7.51 20.04
N HIS A 105 -1.32 8.32 19.38
CA HIS A 105 -2.64 8.78 19.84
C HIS A 105 -3.66 8.67 18.71
N ASP A 106 -4.93 8.61 19.07
CA ASP A 106 -6.03 8.68 18.11
C ASP A 106 -5.99 10.02 17.37
N ILE A 107 -6.38 9.99 16.11
CA ILE A 107 -6.32 11.18 15.26
C ILE A 107 -7.70 11.80 15.27
N GLU A 108 -7.81 12.97 15.90
CA GLU A 108 -9.02 13.78 15.84
C GLU A 108 -8.89 14.84 14.74
N ILE A 109 -9.75 14.75 13.74
CA ILE A 109 -9.84 15.70 12.63
C ILE A 109 -11.04 16.62 12.90
N PRO A 110 -10.84 17.89 13.28
CA PRO A 110 -11.95 18.80 13.51
C PRO A 110 -12.68 19.09 12.20
N LEU A 111 -14.02 19.13 12.24
CA LEU A 111 -14.85 19.45 11.07
C LEU A 111 -14.84 20.94 10.71
N LYS A 112 -14.14 21.78 11.48
CA LYS A 112 -14.04 23.22 11.23
C LYS A 112 -13.49 23.48 9.84
N GLY A 113 -14.25 24.23 9.02
CA GLY A 113 -13.89 24.54 7.63
C GLY A 113 -14.40 23.54 6.60
N TYR A 114 -15.04 22.46 7.02
CA TYR A 114 -15.73 21.52 6.13
C TYR A 114 -17.21 21.88 6.01
N SER A 115 -17.75 21.74 4.81
CA SER A 115 -19.18 21.85 4.53
C SER A 115 -19.54 20.89 3.41
N GLY A 116 -20.64 20.16 3.58
CA GLY A 116 -21.06 19.15 2.63
C GLY A 116 -22.07 18.18 3.23
N THR A 117 -22.51 17.23 2.41
CA THR A 117 -23.46 16.20 2.82
C THR A 117 -22.83 14.84 2.56
N ILE A 118 -22.86 13.96 3.57
CA ILE A 118 -22.55 12.54 3.43
C ILE A 118 -23.90 11.84 3.29
N ASP A 119 -24.25 11.51 2.06
CA ASP A 119 -25.43 10.74 1.67
C ASP A 119 -24.99 9.59 0.73
N LEU A 120 -25.94 8.76 0.29
CA LEU A 120 -25.64 7.67 -0.62
C LEU A 120 -24.94 8.13 -1.93
N PRO A 121 -25.41 9.18 -2.63
CA PRO A 121 -24.69 9.73 -3.79
C PRO A 121 -23.22 10.07 -3.49
N PHE A 122 -22.94 10.71 -2.36
CA PHE A 122 -21.58 10.99 -1.93
C PHE A 122 -20.78 9.69 -1.70
N MET A 123 -21.34 8.71 -1.00
CA MET A 123 -20.65 7.43 -0.74
C MET A 123 -20.37 6.66 -2.04
N LEU A 124 -21.29 6.65 -3.01
CA LEU A 124 -21.06 6.08 -4.34
C LEU A 124 -19.98 6.83 -5.13
N SER A 125 -19.88 8.15 -4.95
CA SER A 125 -18.77 8.93 -5.54
C SER A 125 -17.43 8.50 -4.93
N VAL A 126 -17.37 8.28 -3.61
CA VAL A 126 -16.18 7.77 -2.91
C VAL A 126 -15.81 6.38 -3.42
N GLU A 127 -16.77 5.48 -3.60
CA GLU A 127 -16.53 4.16 -4.20
C GLU A 127 -15.89 4.26 -5.59
N ASN A 128 -16.44 5.10 -6.47
CA ASN A 128 -15.93 5.29 -7.82
C ASN A 128 -14.51 5.84 -7.80
N THR A 129 -14.25 6.82 -6.95
CA THR A 129 -12.91 7.40 -6.75
C THR A 129 -11.93 6.36 -6.22
N LEU A 130 -12.27 5.61 -5.18
CA LEU A 130 -11.44 4.53 -4.63
C LEU A 130 -11.14 3.46 -5.68
N THR A 131 -12.15 3.01 -6.41
CA THR A 131 -12.01 2.02 -7.47
C THR A 131 -11.08 2.52 -8.59
N ALA A 132 -11.17 3.79 -8.98
CA ALA A 132 -10.26 4.39 -9.94
C ALA A 132 -8.81 4.44 -9.42
N TYR A 133 -8.60 4.83 -8.16
CA TYR A 133 -7.29 4.81 -7.52
C TYR A 133 -6.71 3.40 -7.45
N PHE A 134 -7.51 2.38 -7.11
CA PHE A 134 -7.04 0.99 -7.10
C PHE A 134 -6.67 0.49 -8.49
N LYS A 135 -7.45 0.83 -9.53
CA LYS A 135 -7.09 0.54 -10.92
C LYS A 135 -5.78 1.22 -11.31
N LEU A 136 -5.59 2.48 -10.96
CA LEU A 136 -4.35 3.20 -11.24
C LEU A 136 -3.15 2.58 -10.49
N ALA A 137 -3.32 2.26 -9.20
CA ALA A 137 -2.29 1.61 -8.40
C ALA A 137 -1.92 0.23 -8.96
N SER A 138 -2.90 -0.52 -9.47
CA SER A 138 -2.68 -1.81 -10.13
C SER A 138 -1.83 -1.71 -11.39
N LEU A 139 -1.81 -0.56 -12.05
CA LEU A 139 -1.00 -0.29 -13.23
C LEU A 139 0.40 0.20 -12.84
N ILE A 140 0.46 1.16 -11.92
CA ILE A 140 1.72 1.80 -11.50
C ILE A 140 2.62 0.82 -10.76
N PHE A 141 2.07 0.01 -9.86
CA PHE A 141 2.89 -0.87 -9.00
C PHE A 141 3.72 -1.90 -9.79
N PRO A 142 3.17 -2.67 -10.76
CA PRO A 142 4.00 -3.55 -11.60
C PRO A 142 5.01 -2.78 -12.45
N PHE A 143 4.69 -1.58 -12.92
CA PHE A 143 5.65 -0.73 -13.62
C PHE A 143 6.83 -0.35 -12.71
N LEU A 144 6.57 0.05 -11.46
CA LEU A 144 7.62 0.34 -10.50
C LEU A 144 8.49 -0.89 -10.24
N LEU A 145 7.90 -2.09 -10.07
CA LEU A 145 8.68 -3.33 -9.92
C LEU A 145 9.55 -3.61 -11.16
N PHE A 146 9.01 -3.41 -12.35
CA PHE A 146 9.75 -3.56 -13.60
C PHE A 146 10.97 -2.62 -13.69
N VAL A 147 10.89 -1.41 -13.12
CA VAL A 147 12.02 -0.46 -13.10
C VAL A 147 12.98 -0.72 -11.95
N PHE A 148 12.47 -0.97 -10.74
CA PHE A 148 13.29 -1.05 -9.54
C PHE A 148 14.03 -2.37 -9.38
N ILE A 149 13.44 -3.50 -9.79
CA ILE A 149 14.11 -4.81 -9.68
C ILE A 149 15.40 -4.83 -10.52
N PRO A 150 15.40 -4.45 -11.81
CA PRO A 150 16.60 -4.51 -12.63
C PRO A 150 17.64 -3.49 -12.19
N PHE A 151 17.17 -2.30 -11.80
CA PHE A 151 18.04 -1.27 -11.22
C PHE A 151 18.76 -1.79 -9.96
N SER A 152 18.04 -2.44 -9.04
CA SER A 152 18.64 -2.99 -7.81
C SER A 152 19.68 -4.08 -8.09
N LEU A 153 19.46 -4.91 -9.12
CA LEU A 153 20.42 -5.94 -9.53
C LEU A 153 21.67 -5.34 -10.17
N ILE A 154 21.51 -4.34 -11.03
CA ILE A 154 22.64 -3.62 -11.63
C ILE A 154 23.50 -2.99 -10.52
N VAL A 155 22.87 -2.34 -9.53
CA VAL A 155 23.58 -1.75 -8.38
C VAL A 155 24.31 -2.84 -7.59
N TYR A 156 23.64 -3.94 -7.26
CA TYR A 156 24.23 -5.05 -6.52
C TYR A 156 25.43 -5.68 -7.23
N GLU A 157 25.30 -5.98 -8.52
CA GLU A 157 26.37 -6.54 -9.36
C GLU A 157 27.54 -5.56 -9.48
N THR A 158 27.26 -4.26 -9.62
CA THR A 158 28.30 -3.23 -9.66
C THR A 158 29.12 -3.23 -8.36
N LEU A 159 28.47 -3.35 -7.20
CA LEU A 159 29.16 -3.44 -5.91
C LEU A 159 30.03 -4.70 -5.81
N ILE A 160 29.54 -5.85 -6.29
CA ILE A 160 30.33 -7.10 -6.35
C ILE A 160 31.55 -6.92 -7.25
N VAL A 161 31.37 -6.40 -8.46
CA VAL A 161 32.45 -6.19 -9.43
C VAL A 161 33.52 -5.27 -8.85
N ILE A 162 33.13 -4.17 -8.21
CA ILE A 162 34.07 -3.25 -7.54
C ILE A 162 34.79 -3.97 -6.41
N GLY A 163 34.07 -4.66 -5.52
CA GLY A 163 34.66 -5.38 -4.39
C GLY A 163 35.65 -6.47 -4.82
N ALA A 164 35.26 -7.31 -5.79
CA ALA A 164 36.11 -8.36 -6.34
C ALA A 164 37.33 -7.77 -7.06
N SER A 165 37.16 -6.66 -7.78
CA SER A 165 38.27 -5.97 -8.46
C SER A 165 39.28 -5.41 -7.46
N CYS A 166 38.82 -4.77 -6.39
CA CYS A 166 39.67 -4.26 -5.32
C CYS A 166 40.44 -5.40 -4.63
N LEU A 167 39.76 -6.49 -4.29
CA LEU A 167 40.38 -7.66 -3.67
C LEU A 167 41.48 -8.24 -4.58
N LEU A 168 41.18 -8.47 -5.86
CA LEU A 168 42.15 -9.03 -6.78
C LEU A 168 43.34 -8.10 -6.99
N TYR A 169 43.11 -6.78 -7.06
CA TYR A 169 44.18 -5.79 -7.17
C TYR A 169 45.11 -5.81 -5.95
N ILE A 170 44.56 -5.90 -4.73
CA ILE A 170 45.35 -6.05 -3.50
C ILE A 170 46.19 -7.34 -3.55
N LEU A 171 45.60 -8.46 -3.98
CA LEU A 171 46.33 -9.73 -4.11
C LEU A 171 47.48 -9.64 -5.13
N TYR A 172 47.28 -8.96 -6.27
CA TYR A 172 48.34 -8.71 -7.24
C TYR A 172 49.48 -7.86 -6.63
N ALA A 173 49.12 -6.80 -5.91
CA ALA A 173 50.09 -5.94 -5.23
C ALA A 173 50.91 -6.71 -4.18
N LEU A 174 50.26 -7.53 -3.35
CA LEU A 174 50.92 -8.40 -2.37
C LEU A 174 51.85 -9.44 -3.02
N ALA A 175 51.46 -9.96 -4.19
CA ALA A 175 52.27 -10.88 -4.98
C ALA A 175 53.41 -10.18 -5.77
N LYS A 176 53.61 -8.86 -5.59
CA LYS A 176 54.56 -8.03 -6.35
C LYS A 176 54.39 -8.12 -7.87
N LYS A 177 53.17 -8.44 -8.34
CA LYS A 177 52.82 -8.47 -9.75
C LYS A 177 52.04 -7.21 -10.11
N THR A 178 52.31 -6.62 -11.27
CA THR A 178 51.61 -5.42 -11.72
C THR A 178 50.50 -5.79 -12.68
N ARG A 179 49.29 -5.28 -12.42
CA ARG A 179 48.19 -5.32 -13.38
C ARG A 179 47.34 -4.06 -13.21
N ASN A 180 46.97 -3.45 -14.32
CA ASN A 180 46.15 -2.25 -14.31
C ASN A 180 44.76 -2.56 -13.73
N PHE A 181 44.32 -1.77 -12.75
CA PHE A 181 43.01 -1.92 -12.12
C PHE A 181 41.87 -1.90 -13.14
N THR A 182 41.96 -1.04 -14.16
CA THR A 182 40.99 -0.97 -15.27
C THR A 182 40.82 -2.30 -15.98
N ALA A 183 41.91 -3.05 -16.20
CA ALA A 183 41.84 -4.36 -16.86
C ALA A 183 41.20 -5.43 -15.96
N ILE A 184 41.40 -5.31 -14.64
CA ILE A 184 40.74 -6.18 -13.66
C ILE A 184 39.23 -5.91 -13.65
N VAL A 185 38.81 -4.65 -13.61
CA VAL A 185 37.39 -4.26 -13.67
C VAL A 185 36.75 -4.75 -14.97
N GLN A 186 37.41 -4.56 -16.12
CA GLN A 186 36.90 -5.05 -17.42
C GLN A 186 36.70 -6.57 -17.43
N PHE A 187 37.63 -7.33 -16.84
CA PHE A 187 37.50 -8.78 -16.72
C PHE A 187 36.26 -9.17 -15.91
N PHE A 188 36.06 -8.55 -14.74
CA PHE A 188 34.90 -8.84 -13.89
C PHE A 188 33.58 -8.38 -14.50
N LEU A 189 33.55 -7.23 -15.19
CA LEU A 189 32.38 -6.78 -15.94
C LEU A 189 32.01 -7.77 -17.05
N HIS A 190 33.01 -8.29 -17.78
CA HIS A 190 32.75 -9.28 -18.83
C HIS A 190 32.25 -10.61 -18.24
N ALA A 191 32.84 -11.04 -17.12
CA ALA A 191 32.42 -12.24 -16.39
C ALA A 191 31.00 -12.12 -15.82
N SER A 192 30.58 -10.93 -15.38
CA SER A 192 29.24 -10.70 -14.82
C SER A 192 28.15 -10.45 -15.88
N THR A 193 28.53 -10.15 -17.13
CA THR A 193 27.56 -9.83 -18.19
C THR A 193 26.58 -10.98 -18.46
N VAL A 194 27.07 -12.21 -18.63
CA VAL A 194 26.21 -13.38 -18.93
C VAL A 194 25.29 -13.73 -17.75
N PRO A 195 25.79 -13.85 -16.50
CA PRO A 195 24.93 -14.03 -15.33
C PRO A 195 23.84 -12.95 -15.21
N LEU A 196 24.18 -11.68 -15.48
CA LEU A 196 23.24 -10.56 -15.40
C LEU A 196 22.13 -10.68 -16.45
N ILE A 197 22.48 -10.97 -17.70
CA ILE A 197 21.50 -11.17 -18.78
C ILE A 197 20.58 -12.35 -18.46
N VAL A 198 21.14 -13.50 -18.07
CA VAL A 198 20.35 -14.70 -17.76
C VAL A 198 19.44 -14.46 -16.55
N GLY A 199 19.96 -13.87 -15.48
CA GLY A 199 19.19 -13.53 -14.29
C GLY A 199 18.04 -12.57 -14.61
N TYR A 200 18.31 -11.55 -15.43
CA TYR A 200 17.29 -10.59 -15.86
C TYR A 200 16.20 -11.23 -16.72
N SER A 201 16.58 -12.03 -17.72
CA SER A 201 15.62 -12.73 -18.57
C SER A 201 14.70 -13.66 -17.78
N LEU A 202 15.23 -14.37 -16.78
CA LEU A 202 14.43 -15.24 -15.91
C LEU A 202 13.45 -14.45 -15.03
N ILE A 203 13.86 -13.28 -14.54
CA ILE A 203 12.99 -12.39 -13.76
C ILE A 203 11.87 -11.83 -14.63
N LEU A 204 12.19 -11.35 -15.84
CA LEU A 204 11.17 -10.87 -16.77
C LEU A 204 10.17 -11.95 -17.14
N LEU A 205 10.65 -13.18 -17.39
CA LEU A 205 9.79 -14.33 -17.66
C LEU A 205 8.87 -14.63 -16.47
N ALA A 206 9.39 -14.57 -15.24
CA ALA A 206 8.60 -14.77 -14.02
C ALA A 206 7.53 -13.67 -13.84
N ILE A 207 7.88 -12.41 -14.06
CA ILE A 207 6.93 -11.28 -13.98
C ILE A 207 5.82 -11.46 -15.02
N TRP A 208 6.17 -11.80 -16.26
CA TRP A 208 5.21 -12.03 -17.35
C TRP A 208 4.29 -13.23 -17.06
N PHE A 209 4.84 -14.33 -16.54
CA PHE A 209 4.04 -15.49 -16.17
C PHE A 209 3.08 -15.17 -15.02
N CYS A 210 3.52 -14.39 -14.02
CA CYS A 210 2.64 -13.98 -12.94
C CYS A 210 1.57 -12.99 -13.41
N SER A 211 1.89 -12.00 -14.25
CA SER A 211 0.90 -11.02 -14.72
C SER A 211 -0.20 -11.67 -15.56
N THR A 212 0.15 -12.64 -16.41
CA THR A 212 -0.82 -13.39 -17.23
C THR A 212 -1.71 -14.32 -16.41
N LEU A 213 -1.16 -15.00 -15.40
CA LEU A 213 -1.91 -15.92 -14.54
C LEU A 213 -2.92 -15.23 -13.62
N PHE A 214 -2.77 -13.92 -13.37
CA PHE A 214 -3.68 -13.12 -12.54
C PHE A 214 -4.58 -12.16 -13.34
N ALA A 215 -4.42 -12.11 -14.66
CA ALA A 215 -5.34 -11.41 -15.55
C ALA A 215 -6.55 -12.27 -15.96
N LEU A 216 -6.51 -13.57 -15.65
CA LEU A 216 -7.62 -14.55 -15.73
C LEU A 216 -8.30 -14.68 -14.35
#